data_AF-A0AA36D0M1-F1
#
_entry.id   AF-A0AA36D0M1-F1
#
_cell.length_a   1.000
_cell.length_b   1.000
_cell.length_c   1.000
_cell.angle_alpha   90.00
_cell.angle_beta   90.00
_cell.angle_gamma   90.00
#
_symmetry.space_group_name_H-M   'P 1'
#
loop_
_entity.id
_entity.type
_entity.pdbx_description
1 polymer ?
#
loop_
_entity_poly.entity_id
_entity_poly.type
_entity_poly.pdbx_seq_one_letter_code
_entity_poly.pdbx_strand_id
1 'polypeptide(L)'
;MLMTMVAGIAGNTLLTALAEAWKQGRGPLRRIKTYRGSAATLALCFLLVAPITYFYQLLVKEEVWIYIGVQCVNSFLGGGVFVLATDVMYSVTTKDRRATTIMYCYLVEHFIGDGPGPYIAGAIADAYRGDDKGPEAEVEALLKAFRITNLVVIPAVVFTVLACFFMPGDYKRNVEAEILLDELEKEEDPEGYQEKHKSR
;
A
#
# COMPACT_ATOMS: atom_id res chain seq x y z
N MET A 1 2.62 9.84 -19.14
CA MET A 1 3.09 10.25 -17.79
C MET A 1 2.13 11.23 -17.11
N LEU A 2 1.76 12.36 -17.72
CA LEU A 2 0.90 13.34 -17.03
C LEU A 2 -0.50 12.77 -16.68
N MET A 3 -1.12 12.01 -17.59
CA MET A 3 -2.41 11.35 -17.34
C MET A 3 -2.36 10.33 -16.19
N THR A 4 -1.30 9.52 -16.13
CA THR A 4 -1.13 8.50 -15.07
C THR A 4 -0.84 9.13 -13.71
N MET A 5 -0.13 10.26 -13.67
CA MET A 5 0.08 11.03 -12.43
C MET A 5 -1.23 11.61 -11.90
N VAL A 6 -2.03 12.25 -12.76
CA VAL A 6 -3.35 12.79 -12.37
C VAL A 6 -4.26 11.67 -11.88
N ALA A 7 -4.28 10.53 -12.57
CA ALA A 7 -5.02 9.36 -12.14
C ALA A 7 -4.56 8.86 -10.75
N GLY A 8 -3.25 8.80 -10.50
CA GLY A 8 -2.70 8.40 -9.20
C GLY A 8 -3.08 9.35 -8.07
N ILE A 9 -3.01 10.67 -8.29
CA ILE A 9 -3.39 11.68 -7.27
C ILE A 9 -4.89 11.61 -6.99
N ALA A 10 -5.72 11.52 -8.03
CA ALA A 10 -7.17 11.38 -7.88
C ALA A 10 -7.53 10.08 -7.14
N GLY A 11 -6.86 8.99 -7.50
CA GLY A 11 -7.01 7.68 -6.88
C GLY A 11 -6.67 7.69 -5.40
N ASN A 12 -5.51 8.25 -5.03
CA ASN A 12 -5.09 8.41 -3.64
C ASN A 12 -6.15 9.15 -2.81
N THR A 13 -6.64 10.28 -3.32
CA THR A 13 -7.62 11.12 -2.63
C THR A 13 -8.94 10.37 -2.42
N LEU A 14 -9.46 9.70 -3.46
CA LEU A 14 -10.73 8.98 -3.40
C LEU A 14 -10.65 7.71 -2.55
N LEU A 15 -9.55 6.95 -2.64
CA LEU A 15 -9.36 5.74 -1.85
C LEU A 15 -9.20 6.05 -0.36
N THR A 16 -8.49 7.13 -0.03
CA THR A 16 -8.37 7.60 1.36
C THR A 16 -9.72 8.08 1.89
N ALA A 17 -10.46 8.88 1.11
CA ALA A 17 -11.81 9.30 1.48
C ALA A 17 -12.78 8.11 1.66
N LEU A 18 -12.66 7.07 0.83
CA LEU A 18 -13.43 5.83 0.95
C LEU A 18 -13.08 5.09 2.25
N ALA A 19 -11.79 4.95 2.56
CA ALA A 19 -11.34 4.33 3.80
C ALA A 19 -11.83 5.10 5.04
N GLU A 20 -11.80 6.42 5.01
CA GLU A 20 -12.35 7.27 6.07
C GLU A 20 -13.86 7.13 6.21
N ALA A 21 -14.60 7.15 5.09
CA ALA A 21 -16.04 6.93 5.10
C ALA A 21 -16.41 5.56 5.69
N TRP A 22 -15.61 4.53 5.39
CA TRP A 22 -15.78 3.19 5.96
C TRP A 22 -15.49 3.16 7.47
N LYS A 23 -14.38 3.78 7.91
CA LYS A 23 -14.01 3.89 9.33
C LYS A 23 -15.08 4.65 10.15
N GLN A 24 -15.60 5.75 9.61
CA GLN A 24 -16.56 6.62 10.28
C GLN A 24 -18.02 6.13 10.15
N GLY A 25 -18.31 5.24 9.20
CA GLY A 25 -19.66 4.79 8.89
C GLY A 25 -20.51 5.87 8.20
N ARG A 26 -19.89 6.71 7.37
CA ARG A 26 -20.59 7.75 6.59
C ARG A 26 -21.07 7.18 5.25
N GLY A 27 -22.27 7.60 4.82
CA GLY A 27 -22.85 7.18 3.54
C GLY A 27 -23.40 5.74 3.53
N PRO A 28 -23.30 4.99 2.39
CA PRO A 28 -23.87 3.65 2.26
C PRO A 28 -23.19 2.60 3.16
N LEU A 29 -21.99 2.90 3.66
CA LEU A 29 -21.20 2.02 4.54
C LEU A 29 -21.57 2.13 6.03
N ARG A 30 -22.65 2.84 6.37
CA ARG A 30 -23.13 3.04 7.75
C ARG A 30 -23.37 1.74 8.53
N ARG A 31 -23.69 0.64 7.83
CA ARG A 31 -23.94 -0.68 8.42
C ARG A 31 -22.67 -1.53 8.62
N ILE A 32 -21.53 -1.16 8.05
CA ILE A 32 -20.28 -1.95 8.04
C ILE A 32 -19.13 -1.16 8.71
N LYS A 33 -19.47 -0.30 9.68
CA LYS A 33 -18.49 0.51 10.40
C LYS A 33 -17.47 -0.39 11.08
N THR A 34 -16.22 -0.33 10.61
CA THR A 34 -15.14 -1.15 11.14
C THR A 34 -13.84 -0.36 11.14
N TYR A 35 -13.06 -0.46 12.20
CA TYR A 35 -11.71 0.10 12.30
C TYR A 35 -10.76 -0.47 11.22
N ARG A 36 -11.14 -1.61 10.63
CA ARG A 36 -10.49 -2.29 9.50
C ARG A 36 -10.63 -1.57 8.16
N GLY A 37 -11.35 -0.44 8.08
CA GLY A 37 -11.68 0.22 6.81
C GLY A 37 -10.47 0.44 5.90
N SER A 38 -9.34 0.91 6.45
CA SER A 38 -8.13 1.17 5.67
C SER A 38 -7.45 -0.10 5.17
N ALA A 39 -7.32 -1.13 6.02
CA ALA A 39 -6.76 -2.42 5.62
C ALA A 39 -7.65 -3.14 4.60
N ALA A 40 -8.97 -3.04 4.75
CA ALA A 40 -9.93 -3.62 3.83
C ALA A 40 -9.90 -2.92 2.46
N THR A 41 -9.88 -1.59 2.42
CA THR A 41 -9.70 -0.83 1.17
C THR A 41 -8.36 -1.18 0.52
N LEU A 42 -7.29 -1.31 1.29
CA LEU A 42 -5.96 -1.70 0.79
C LEU A 42 -5.99 -3.11 0.17
N ALA A 43 -6.61 -4.09 0.84
CA ALA A 43 -6.75 -5.45 0.32
C ALA A 43 -7.56 -5.47 -1.00
N LEU A 44 -8.64 -4.70 -1.09
CA LEU A 44 -9.43 -4.55 -2.31
C LEU A 44 -8.61 -3.93 -3.44
N CYS A 45 -7.80 -2.90 -3.15
CA CYS A 45 -6.88 -2.32 -4.13
C CYS A 45 -5.93 -3.37 -4.69
N PHE A 46 -5.22 -4.13 -3.85
CA PHE A 46 -4.30 -5.16 -4.32
C PHE A 46 -5.00 -6.27 -5.11
N LEU A 47 -6.20 -6.68 -4.68
CA LEU A 47 -6.99 -7.70 -5.36
C LEU A 47 -7.42 -7.27 -6.77
N LEU A 48 -7.73 -5.99 -6.97
CA LEU A 48 -8.12 -5.43 -8.27
C LEU A 48 -6.91 -5.08 -9.14
N VAL A 49 -5.84 -4.54 -8.54
CA VAL A 49 -4.61 -4.16 -9.25
C VAL A 49 -3.94 -5.39 -9.87
N ALA A 50 -3.92 -6.55 -9.19
CA ALA A 50 -3.25 -7.75 -9.69
C ALA A 50 -3.75 -8.22 -11.07
N PRO A 51 -5.06 -8.47 -11.29
CA PRO A 51 -5.56 -8.88 -12.61
C PRO A 51 -5.45 -7.75 -13.63
N ILE A 52 -5.70 -6.50 -13.25
CA ILE A 52 -5.58 -5.35 -14.16
C ILE A 52 -4.13 -5.19 -14.65
N THR A 53 -3.16 -5.39 -13.76
CA THR A 53 -1.73 -5.40 -14.06
C THR A 53 -1.40 -6.49 -15.08
N TYR A 54 -1.94 -7.69 -14.88
CA TYR A 54 -1.75 -8.78 -15.84
C TYR A 54 -2.40 -8.50 -17.20
N PHE A 55 -3.62 -7.97 -17.22
CA PHE A 55 -4.33 -7.62 -18.45
C PHE A 55 -3.61 -6.54 -19.26
N TYR A 56 -3.04 -5.50 -18.65
CA TYR A 56 -2.29 -4.48 -19.42
C TYR A 56 -1.06 -5.09 -20.10
N GLN A 57 -0.39 -6.06 -19.47
CA GLN A 57 0.80 -6.72 -20.02
C GLN A 57 0.47 -7.63 -21.22
N LEU A 58 -0.79 -8.01 -21.40
CA LEU A 58 -1.26 -8.71 -22.60
C LEU A 58 -1.56 -7.72 -23.74
N LEU A 59 -2.16 -6.58 -23.41
CA LEU A 59 -2.65 -5.59 -24.39
C LEU A 59 -1.55 -4.65 -24.94
N VAL A 60 -0.34 -4.69 -24.39
CA VAL A 60 0.74 -3.74 -24.73
C VAL A 60 1.11 -3.74 -26.22
N LYS A 61 0.87 -4.84 -26.93
CA LYS A 61 1.22 -5.01 -28.35
C LYS A 61 0.06 -4.73 -29.30
N GLU A 62 -1.17 -4.58 -28.80
CA GLU A 62 -2.36 -4.46 -29.66
C GLU A 62 -2.72 -3.00 -29.92
N GLU A 63 -3.04 -2.23 -28.88
CA GLU A 63 -3.61 -0.88 -29.03
C GLU A 63 -3.13 0.09 -27.94
N VAL A 64 -2.41 1.14 -28.37
CA VAL A 64 -1.77 2.11 -27.45
C VAL A 64 -2.78 2.87 -26.60
N TRP A 65 -3.96 3.20 -27.14
CA TRP A 65 -4.99 3.95 -26.41
C TRP A 65 -5.64 3.11 -25.30
N ILE A 66 -5.91 1.83 -25.58
CA ILE A 66 -6.43 0.89 -24.59
C ILE A 66 -5.38 0.68 -23.51
N TYR A 67 -4.11 0.52 -23.89
CA TYR A 67 -2.99 0.43 -22.94
C TYR A 67 -2.92 1.65 -22.00
N ILE A 68 -2.99 2.87 -22.53
CA ILE A 68 -2.97 4.10 -21.71
C ILE A 68 -4.18 4.13 -20.76
N GLY A 69 -5.38 3.78 -21.25
CA GLY A 69 -6.59 3.73 -20.45
C GLY A 69 -6.48 2.77 -19.27
N VAL A 70 -6.05 1.54 -19.52
CA VAL A 70 -5.86 0.51 -18.48
C VAL A 70 -4.76 0.94 -17.50
N GLN A 71 -3.66 1.53 -17.98
CA GLN A 71 -2.59 2.03 -17.11
C GLN A 71 -3.06 3.17 -16.20
N CYS A 72 -3.96 4.04 -16.68
CA CYS A 72 -4.59 5.07 -15.84
C CYS A 72 -5.45 4.44 -14.74
N VAL A 73 -6.24 3.41 -15.06
CA VAL A 73 -7.02 2.67 -14.05
C VAL A 73 -6.09 2.01 -13.03
N ASN A 74 -5.00 1.40 -13.48
CA ASN A 74 -4.00 0.79 -12.61
C ASN A 74 -3.34 1.83 -11.68
N SER A 75 -2.97 2.99 -12.22
CA SER A 75 -2.37 4.09 -11.45
C SER A 75 -3.36 4.67 -10.44
N PHE A 76 -4.65 4.75 -10.80
CA PHE A 76 -5.71 5.20 -9.90
C PHE A 76 -5.89 4.26 -8.71
N LEU A 77 -5.99 2.96 -8.95
CA LEU A 77 -6.17 1.97 -7.88
C LEU A 77 -4.89 1.79 -7.03
N GLY A 78 -3.71 1.92 -7.65
CA GLY A 78 -2.42 1.82 -6.98
C GLY A 78 -2.04 3.08 -6.19
N GLY A 79 -2.52 4.26 -6.59
CA GLY A 79 -2.10 5.54 -6.00
C GLY A 79 -2.37 5.70 -4.50
N GLY A 80 -3.40 5.01 -3.97
CA GLY A 80 -3.74 5.04 -2.54
C GLY A 80 -3.05 3.98 -1.68
N VAL A 81 -2.32 3.03 -2.27
CA VAL A 81 -1.75 1.88 -1.54
C VAL A 81 -0.83 2.34 -0.41
N PHE A 82 0.07 3.27 -0.71
CA PHE A 82 1.05 3.78 0.26
C PHE A 82 0.38 4.52 1.44
N VAL A 83 -0.58 5.41 1.14
CA VAL A 83 -1.28 6.20 2.15
C VAL A 83 -2.15 5.32 3.04
N LEU A 84 -2.82 4.32 2.46
CA LEU A 84 -3.60 3.35 3.23
C LEU A 84 -2.70 2.47 4.10
N ALA A 85 -1.55 2.02 3.58
CA ALA A 85 -0.59 1.23 4.36
C ALA A 85 -0.04 2.01 5.56
N THR A 86 0.30 3.29 5.38
CA THR A 86 0.76 4.15 6.49
C THR A 86 -0.33 4.39 7.54
N ASP A 87 -1.58 4.58 7.12
CA ASP A 87 -2.72 4.71 8.05
C ASP A 87 -2.95 3.42 8.85
N VAL A 88 -2.80 2.24 8.21
CA VAL A 88 -2.80 0.95 8.91
C VAL A 88 -1.69 0.89 9.96
N MET A 89 -0.46 1.25 9.61
CA MET A 89 0.67 1.26 10.55
C MET A 89 0.47 2.22 11.72
N TYR A 90 -0.08 3.41 11.48
CA TYR A 90 -0.40 4.36 12.54
C TYR A 90 -1.47 3.86 13.50
N SER A 91 -2.41 3.04 13.03
CA SER A 91 -3.45 2.48 13.89
C SER A 91 -2.92 1.47 14.92
N VAL A 92 -1.82 0.79 14.61
CA VAL A 92 -1.23 -0.27 15.45
C VAL A 92 0.04 0.18 16.20
N THR A 93 0.50 1.40 15.98
CA THR A 93 1.71 1.95 16.62
C THR A 93 1.39 3.08 17.59
N THR A 94 2.03 3.06 18.76
CA THR A 94 1.93 4.14 19.77
C THR A 94 2.48 5.45 19.21
N LYS A 95 1.87 6.57 19.57
CA LYS A 95 2.22 7.91 19.05
C LYS A 95 3.73 8.21 19.00
N ASP A 96 4.47 7.88 20.06
CA ASP A 96 5.89 8.23 20.17
C ASP A 96 6.80 7.40 19.26
N ARG A 97 6.34 6.23 18.81
CA ARG A 97 7.14 5.31 17.98
C ARG A 97 6.75 5.33 16.51
N ARG A 98 5.72 6.10 16.13
CA ARG A 98 5.19 6.16 14.75
C ARG A 98 6.25 6.51 13.72
N ALA A 99 7.08 7.52 14.00
CA ALA A 99 8.14 7.94 13.08
C ALA A 99 9.17 6.83 12.84
N THR A 100 9.60 6.17 13.91
CA THR A 100 10.54 5.04 13.86
C THR A 100 9.96 3.85 13.10
N THR A 101 8.69 3.50 13.37
CA THR A 101 8.02 2.40 12.66
C THR A 101 7.94 2.67 11.16
N ILE A 102 7.55 3.89 10.76
CA ILE A 102 7.48 4.26 9.33
C ILE A 102 8.86 4.22 8.70
N MET A 103 9.90 4.71 9.38
CA MET A 103 11.26 4.64 8.88
C MET A 103 11.67 3.19 8.60
N TYR A 104 11.38 2.26 9.51
CA TYR A 104 11.67 0.84 9.29
C TYR A 104 10.87 0.26 8.12
N CYS A 105 9.58 0.62 7.98
CA CYS A 105 8.78 0.20 6.82
C CYS A 105 9.40 0.67 5.51
N TYR A 106 9.76 1.94 5.39
CA TYR A 106 10.39 2.48 4.18
C TYR A 106 11.74 1.85 3.90
N LEU A 107 12.54 1.62 4.94
CA LEU A 107 13.82 0.94 4.82
C LEU A 107 13.62 -0.43 4.18
N VAL A 108 12.72 -1.25 4.74
CA VAL A 108 12.43 -2.59 4.24
C VAL A 108 11.89 -2.55 2.82
N GLU A 109 10.95 -1.65 2.53
CA GLU A 109 10.38 -1.44 1.19
C GLU A 109 11.45 -1.10 0.15
N HIS A 110 12.34 -0.17 0.45
CA HIS A 110 13.38 0.24 -0.49
C HIS A 110 14.46 -0.83 -0.67
N PHE A 111 14.85 -1.51 0.40
CA PHE A 111 15.89 -2.54 0.35
C PHE A 111 15.44 -3.82 -0.36
N ILE A 112 14.16 -4.20 -0.26
CA ILE A 112 13.64 -5.47 -0.79
C ILE A 112 12.80 -5.27 -2.06
N GLY A 113 12.16 -4.11 -2.22
CA GLY A 113 11.26 -3.80 -3.33
C GLY A 113 11.88 -2.87 -4.34
N ASP A 114 11.89 -1.57 -4.06
CA ASP A 114 12.17 -0.53 -5.07
C ASP A 114 13.60 -0.58 -5.61
N GLY A 115 14.57 -0.82 -4.73
CA GLY A 115 15.98 -0.95 -5.10
C GLY A 115 16.24 -2.16 -5.98
N PRO A 116 16.02 -3.40 -5.48
CA PRO A 116 16.37 -4.62 -6.21
C PRO A 116 15.35 -4.99 -7.30
N GLY A 117 14.11 -4.49 -7.26
CA GLY A 117 13.03 -4.88 -8.15
C GLY A 117 13.37 -4.82 -9.65
N PRO A 118 13.89 -3.68 -10.16
CA PRO A 118 14.33 -3.58 -11.55
C PRO A 118 15.46 -4.55 -11.92
N TYR A 119 16.39 -4.83 -11.00
CA TYR A 119 17.48 -5.77 -11.24
C TYR A 119 17.00 -7.22 -11.29
N ILE A 120 16.05 -7.59 -10.42
CA ILE A 120 15.42 -8.91 -10.44
C ILE A 120 14.65 -9.10 -11.75
N ALA A 121 13.84 -8.12 -12.14
CA ALA A 121 13.11 -8.16 -13.42
C ALA A 121 14.06 -8.24 -14.62
N GLY A 122 15.16 -7.47 -14.60
CA GLY A 122 16.21 -7.51 -15.63
C GLY A 122 16.89 -8.87 -15.73
N ALA A 123 17.29 -9.46 -14.60
CA ALA A 123 17.92 -10.78 -14.56
C ALA A 123 16.98 -11.89 -15.09
N ILE A 124 15.68 -11.81 -14.75
CA ILE A 124 14.68 -12.73 -15.31
C ILE A 124 14.52 -12.51 -16.82
N ALA A 125 14.46 -11.26 -17.28
CA ALA A 125 14.36 -10.95 -18.71
C ALA A 125 15.59 -11.46 -19.48
N ASP A 126 16.80 -11.26 -18.96
CA ASP A 126 18.03 -11.77 -19.56
C ASP A 126 18.02 -13.31 -19.65
N ALA A 127 17.54 -13.99 -18.61
CA ALA A 127 17.40 -15.45 -18.62
C ALA A 127 16.40 -15.95 -19.68
N TYR A 128 15.30 -15.21 -19.92
CA TYR A 128 14.33 -15.55 -20.97
C TYR A 128 14.82 -15.21 -22.38
N ARG A 129 15.64 -14.16 -22.52
CA ARG A 129 16.18 -13.69 -23.79
C ARG A 129 17.24 -14.64 -24.34
N GLY A 130 18.08 -15.22 -23.48
CA GLY A 130 19.21 -16.04 -23.90
C GLY A 130 20.17 -15.25 -24.78
N ASP A 131 20.56 -15.81 -25.93
CA ASP A 131 21.51 -15.19 -26.87
C ASP A 131 20.86 -14.30 -27.95
N ASP A 132 19.53 -14.23 -28.02
CA ASP A 132 18.83 -13.45 -29.03
C ASP A 132 18.88 -11.96 -28.69
N LYS A 133 19.50 -11.16 -29.57
CA LYS A 133 19.64 -9.71 -29.42
C LYS A 133 18.64 -8.92 -30.27
N GLY A 134 17.63 -9.60 -30.82
CA GLY A 134 16.56 -8.95 -31.56
C GLY A 134 15.72 -8.02 -30.66
N PRO A 135 15.29 -6.84 -31.16
CA PRO A 135 14.47 -5.91 -30.40
C PRO A 135 13.11 -6.51 -29.99
N GLU A 136 12.55 -7.41 -30.80
CA GLU A 136 11.31 -8.11 -30.48
C GLU A 136 11.49 -9.14 -29.34
N ALA A 137 12.61 -9.86 -29.35
CA ALA A 137 12.97 -10.82 -28.32
C ALA A 137 13.20 -10.11 -26.98
N GLU A 138 13.82 -8.92 -27.00
CA GLU A 138 14.02 -8.08 -25.81
C GLU A 138 12.68 -7.63 -25.18
N VAL A 139 11.75 -7.13 -26.00
CA VAL A 139 10.42 -6.73 -25.52
C VAL A 139 9.63 -7.93 -24.99
N GLU A 140 9.68 -9.07 -25.67
CA GLU A 140 8.96 -10.27 -25.22
C GLU A 140 9.54 -10.84 -23.93
N ALA A 141 10.86 -10.90 -23.79
CA ALA A 141 11.52 -11.34 -22.58
C ALA A 141 11.19 -10.43 -21.39
N LEU A 142 11.17 -9.12 -21.61
CA LEU A 142 10.80 -8.14 -20.58
C LEU A 142 9.33 -8.30 -20.14
N LEU A 143 8.40 -8.53 -21.07
CA LEU A 143 7.00 -8.78 -20.74
C LEU A 143 6.80 -10.08 -19.96
N LYS A 144 7.55 -11.14 -20.30
CA LYS A 144 7.55 -12.39 -19.53
C LYS A 144 8.09 -12.17 -18.12
N ALA A 145 9.18 -11.41 -17.98
CA ALA A 145 9.73 -11.06 -16.68
C ALA A 145 8.71 -10.29 -15.83
N PHE A 146 8.04 -9.28 -16.39
CA PHE A 146 7.03 -8.52 -15.66
C PHE A 146 5.81 -9.34 -15.24
N ARG A 147 5.41 -10.35 -16.01
CA ARG A 147 4.34 -11.28 -15.62
C ARG A 147 4.74 -12.13 -14.42
N ILE A 148 6.00 -12.55 -14.37
CA ILE A 148 6.53 -13.35 -13.25
C ILE A 148 6.68 -12.49 -12.01
N THR A 149 7.21 -11.27 -12.13
CA THR A 149 7.32 -10.36 -10.98
C THR A 149 5.94 -9.94 -10.46
N ASN A 150 4.89 -9.92 -11.30
CA ASN A 150 3.52 -9.67 -10.84
C ASN A 150 3.00 -10.73 -9.85
N LEU A 151 3.60 -11.92 -9.79
CA LEU A 151 3.26 -12.94 -8.80
C LEU A 151 3.57 -12.49 -7.35
N VAL A 152 4.44 -11.49 -7.16
CA VAL A 152 4.72 -10.89 -5.84
C VAL A 152 3.48 -10.21 -5.25
N VAL A 153 2.47 -9.87 -6.06
CA VAL A 153 1.21 -9.33 -5.54
C VAL A 153 0.42 -10.38 -4.76
N ILE A 154 0.60 -11.68 -5.03
CA ILE A 154 -0.10 -12.77 -4.32
C ILE A 154 0.24 -12.74 -2.82
N PRO A 155 1.51 -12.82 -2.38
CA PRO A 155 1.82 -12.72 -0.96
C PRO A 155 1.41 -11.35 -0.39
N ALA A 156 1.48 -10.26 -1.15
CA ALA A 156 1.01 -8.94 -0.70
C ALA A 156 -0.49 -8.95 -0.34
N VAL A 157 -1.34 -9.56 -1.19
CA VAL A 157 -2.77 -9.74 -0.89
C VAL A 157 -2.96 -10.60 0.36
N VAL A 158 -2.25 -11.73 0.45
CA VAL A 158 -2.35 -12.64 1.61
C VAL A 158 -1.98 -11.92 2.91
N PHE A 159 -0.84 -11.22 2.97
CA PHE A 159 -0.42 -10.49 4.16
C PHE A 159 -1.36 -9.34 4.50
N THR A 160 -1.90 -8.63 3.50
CA THR A 160 -2.86 -7.54 3.74
C THR A 160 -4.20 -8.07 4.28
N VAL A 161 -4.66 -9.22 3.77
CA VAL A 161 -5.86 -9.90 4.28
C VAL A 161 -5.63 -10.41 5.70
N LEU A 162 -4.47 -11.00 5.99
CA LEU A 162 -4.10 -11.40 7.35
C LEU A 162 -4.08 -10.18 8.28
N ALA A 163 -3.50 -9.06 7.85
CA ALA A 163 -3.51 -7.81 8.61
C ALA A 163 -4.94 -7.36 8.95
N CYS A 164 -5.91 -7.51 8.04
CA CYS A 164 -7.32 -7.22 8.34
C CYS A 164 -7.86 -8.05 9.53
N PHE A 165 -7.44 -9.30 9.66
CA PHE A 165 -7.90 -10.19 10.74
C PHE A 165 -7.24 -9.87 12.08
N PHE A 166 -5.93 -9.63 12.10
CA PHE A 166 -5.15 -9.38 13.34
C PHE A 166 -5.29 -7.94 13.87
N MET A 167 -5.52 -6.97 12.98
CA MET A 167 -5.57 -5.54 13.33
C MET A 167 -6.45 -5.19 14.53
N PRO A 168 -7.67 -5.72 14.75
CA PRO A 168 -8.47 -5.32 15.91
C PRO A 168 -7.85 -5.72 17.25
N GLY A 169 -7.06 -6.81 17.27
CA GLY A 169 -6.32 -7.22 18.47
C GLY A 169 -5.17 -6.26 18.73
N ASP A 170 -4.40 -5.94 17.70
CA ASP A 170 -3.26 -5.03 17.79
C ASP A 170 -3.69 -3.59 18.10
N TYR A 171 -4.82 -3.14 17.54
CA TYR A 171 -5.42 -1.85 17.85
C TYR A 171 -5.80 -1.73 19.33
N LYS A 172 -6.45 -2.76 19.91
CA LYS A 172 -6.80 -2.76 21.33
C LYS A 172 -5.56 -2.71 22.22
N ARG A 173 -4.56 -3.54 21.91
CA ARG A 173 -3.27 -3.55 22.61
C ARG A 173 -2.56 -2.19 22.55
N ASN A 174 -2.63 -1.53 21.39
CA ASN A 174 -2.07 -0.19 21.22
C ASN A 174 -2.78 0.85 22.09
N VAL A 175 -4.11 0.82 22.15
CA VAL A 175 -4.90 1.71 23.02
C VAL A 175 -4.58 1.47 24.50
N GLU A 176 -4.49 0.21 24.93
CA GLU A 176 -4.10 -0.14 26.30
C GLU A 176 -2.68 0.33 26.63
N ALA A 177 -1.74 0.18 25.70
CA ALA A 177 -0.38 0.67 25.86
C ALA A 177 -0.31 2.20 25.92
N GLU A 178 -1.12 2.92 25.13
CA GLU A 178 -1.19 4.39 25.20
C GLU A 178 -1.73 4.86 26.56
N ILE A 179 -2.75 4.19 27.11
CA ILE A 179 -3.29 4.53 28.43
C ILE A 179 -2.23 4.33 29.52
N LEU A 180 -1.53 3.20 29.50
CA LEU A 180 -0.47 2.92 30.48
C LEU A 180 0.71 3.89 30.37
N LEU A 181 1.09 4.28 29.15
CA LEU A 181 2.15 5.27 28.93
C LEU A 181 1.74 6.66 29.42
N ASP A 182 0.49 7.08 29.19
CA ASP A 182 -0.05 8.34 29.70
C ASP A 182 -0.12 8.35 31.25
N GLU A 183 -0.44 7.21 31.88
CA GLU A 183 -0.45 7.06 33.34
C GLU A 183 0.97 7.14 33.93
N LEU A 184 1.95 6.47 33.30
CA LEU A 184 3.36 6.53 33.71
C LEU A 184 3.95 7.94 33.54
N GLU A 185 3.66 8.62 32.42
CA GLU A 185 4.12 10.01 32.19
C GLU A 185 3.58 10.95 33.28
N LYS A 186 2.33 10.74 33.72
CA LYS A 186 1.71 11.50 34.80
C LYS A 186 2.32 11.21 36.18
N GLU A 187 2.76 9.97 36.44
CA GLU A 187 3.42 9.60 37.69
C GLU A 187 4.87 10.09 37.76
N GLU A 188 5.61 10.02 36.65
CA GLU A 188 7.02 10.43 36.58
C GLU A 188 7.22 11.95 36.52
N ASP A 189 6.37 12.69 35.79
CA ASP A 189 6.46 14.14 35.64
C ASP A 189 5.07 14.82 35.65
N PRO A 190 4.46 14.99 36.84
CA PRO A 190 3.13 15.59 36.96
C PRO A 190 3.09 17.08 36.56
N GLU A 191 4.19 17.82 36.68
CA GLU A 191 4.28 19.23 36.32
C GLU A 191 4.37 19.41 34.80
N GLY A 192 5.24 18.64 34.13
CA GLY A 192 5.33 18.63 32.67
C GLY A 192 4.07 18.10 31.98
N TYR A 193 3.41 17.10 32.56
CA TYR A 193 2.12 16.59 32.07
C TYR A 193 1.02 17.66 32.09
N GLN A 194 0.93 18.43 33.19
CA GLN A 194 -0.05 19.53 33.33
C GLN A 194 0.18 20.64 32.30
N GLU A 195 1.44 20.95 31.98
CA GLU A 195 1.80 21.99 31.02
C GLU A 195 1.46 21.57 29.58
N LYS A 196 1.79 20.33 29.20
CA LYS A 196 1.50 19.70 27.89
C LYS A 196 -0.01 19.61 27.60
N HIS A 197 -0.82 19.37 28.63
CA HIS A 197 -2.29 19.27 28.50
C HIS A 197 -3.04 20.61 28.64
N LYS A 198 -2.39 21.69 29.10
CA LYS A 198 -2.97 23.05 29.07
C LYS A 198 -2.83 23.73 27.71
N SER A 199 -1.88 23.30 26.88
CA SER A 199 -1.62 23.85 25.54
C SER A 199 -2.40 23.17 24.40
N ARG A 200 -3.22 22.15 24.71
CA ARG A 200 -4.10 21.45 23.76
C ARG A 200 -5.54 21.91 23.91
#